data_AF-A0A2G8K2C1-F1
#
_entry.id   AF-A0A2G8K2C1-F1
#
_cell.length_a   1.000
_cell.length_b   1.000
_cell.length_c   1.000
_cell.angle_alpha   90.00
_cell.angle_beta   90.00
_cell.angle_gamma   90.00
#
_symmetry.space_group_name_H-M   'P 1'
#
loop_
_entity.id
_entity.type
_entity.pdbx_description
1 polymer ?
#
loop_
_entity_poly.entity_id
_entity_poly.type
_entity_poly.pdbx_seq_one_letter_code
_entity_poly.pdbx_strand_id
1 'polypeptide(L)'
;MASQPSRAQDAAPVMLCGTCPDQHCQTKLYFPSYDVSIECPDCGQRHLRQSLKDIKEVKNPEVAIHNMLRTLLVGNVTPKKTTDSVKVLGLSNYHCKLLSPLLTRYGMDKQGKAVPLRSLNKGDVFNCAILGSRAFLIQPEHIEIMGYGRDMTGSVEYLKETLEGINRINSNQEVLTPIHADGDGHCLVHGISRALVGRELFWHALRTSLKAHFQEKLDIYKAMFHDFVDSKEWDQIIAESDPDFVPGPNEEMGLQNIHIFGLANVLHRPIVLLDSLKGLQSAGDYTGVFLPALVEPELCQGPDGSLNKPLCIAWSSSGRNHFIALVAVKGRPLPKLPRWMLTRVWGAPQNLINRYIEFDEDDMCTIGGDRSLQDKYIQRLASAMEEVFQQEYGVHPSVVADVHHYIYKRTGIVGLRQETIITATRRAIEDRQLYSCLLCNAVSQIMDACNVDLDSLKPGGEHYELAKDTYHELAEGRIYSFPGGGLQCHYDPVLDELVVDLSQTSASCTCCKGSSCKQELPKKPHWLIKATS
;
A
#
# COMPACT_ATOMS: atom_id res chain seq x y z
N MET A 1 -45.66 12.18 -46.51
CA MET A 1 -45.18 13.17 -45.53
C MET A 1 -45.20 12.52 -44.17
N ALA A 2 -44.05 11.98 -43.74
CA ALA A 2 -43.89 11.30 -42.47
C ALA A 2 -43.64 12.35 -41.37
N SER A 3 -44.47 12.35 -40.35
CA SER A 3 -44.29 13.13 -39.12
C SER A 3 -43.08 12.61 -38.35
N GLN A 4 -42.07 13.47 -38.18
CA GLN A 4 -40.93 13.20 -37.31
C GLN A 4 -41.38 13.00 -35.85
N PRO A 5 -40.83 12.02 -35.11
CA PRO A 5 -41.04 11.97 -33.68
C PRO A 5 -40.26 13.11 -33.01
N SER A 6 -40.95 13.83 -32.14
CA SER A 6 -40.40 14.84 -31.25
C SER A 6 -39.19 14.29 -30.49
N ARG A 7 -38.05 14.98 -30.57
CA ARG A 7 -36.94 14.80 -29.62
C ARG A 7 -37.49 14.96 -28.21
N ALA A 8 -37.50 13.87 -27.44
CA ALA A 8 -37.60 13.95 -26.00
C ALA A 8 -36.50 14.93 -25.53
N GLN A 9 -36.88 15.96 -24.79
CA GLN A 9 -35.94 16.80 -24.07
C GLN A 9 -35.22 15.89 -23.08
N ASP A 10 -33.92 15.65 -23.29
CA ASP A 10 -33.07 14.99 -22.31
C ASP A 10 -33.08 15.82 -21.03
N ALA A 11 -33.89 15.40 -20.05
CA ALA A 11 -33.92 16.02 -18.74
C ALA A 11 -32.51 15.90 -18.13
N ALA A 12 -31.97 17.02 -17.65
CA ALA A 12 -30.67 17.04 -17.01
C ALA A 12 -30.61 15.96 -15.91
N PRO A 13 -29.53 15.18 -15.82
CA PRO A 13 -29.45 14.07 -14.89
C PRO A 13 -29.60 14.56 -13.45
N VAL A 14 -30.61 14.04 -12.76
CA VAL A 14 -30.90 14.38 -11.36
C VAL A 14 -29.73 13.91 -10.48
N MET A 15 -29.21 14.80 -9.64
CA MET A 15 -28.13 14.46 -8.72
C MET A 15 -28.69 13.85 -7.44
N LEU A 16 -28.20 12.67 -7.08
CA LEU A 16 -28.55 11.98 -5.84
C LEU A 16 -27.41 12.12 -4.83
N CYS A 17 -27.77 12.02 -3.56
CA CYS A 17 -26.81 11.80 -2.48
C CYS A 17 -27.23 10.60 -1.64
N GLY A 18 -26.26 9.91 -1.06
CA GLY A 18 -26.46 8.81 -0.13
C GLY A 18 -25.23 8.65 0.76
N THR A 19 -25.26 7.73 1.70
CA THR A 19 -24.17 7.50 2.65
C THR A 19 -23.57 6.11 2.40
N CYS A 20 -22.24 6.03 2.41
CA CYS A 20 -21.51 4.77 2.32
C CYS A 20 -22.01 3.81 3.42
N PRO A 21 -22.41 2.56 3.08
CA PRO A 21 -22.96 1.62 4.05
C PRO A 21 -21.92 1.10 5.04
N ASP A 22 -20.63 1.19 4.70
CA ASP A 22 -19.52 0.81 5.56
C ASP A 22 -19.53 1.65 6.85
N GLN A 23 -19.63 0.97 8.00
CA GLN A 23 -19.80 1.60 9.31
C GLN A 23 -18.62 2.49 9.73
N HIS A 24 -17.42 2.25 9.21
CA HIS A 24 -16.23 3.04 9.53
C HIS A 24 -16.07 4.22 8.57
N CYS A 25 -16.50 4.07 7.32
CA CYS A 25 -16.44 5.13 6.32
C CYS A 25 -17.56 6.16 6.53
N GLN A 26 -18.83 5.73 6.45
CA GLN A 26 -20.03 6.60 6.49
C GLN A 26 -19.90 7.89 5.64
N THR A 27 -19.04 7.90 4.62
CA THR A 27 -18.83 9.07 3.76
C THR A 27 -20.09 9.35 2.96
N LYS A 28 -20.49 10.62 2.92
CA LYS A 28 -21.59 11.09 2.09
C LYS A 28 -21.14 11.13 0.62
N LEU A 29 -21.85 10.39 -0.21
CA LEU A 29 -21.62 10.22 -1.64
C LEU A 29 -22.60 11.06 -2.43
N TYR A 30 -22.13 11.57 -3.56
CA TYR A 30 -22.92 12.32 -4.53
C TYR A 30 -22.71 11.66 -5.89
N PHE A 31 -23.80 11.29 -6.56
CA PHE A 31 -23.75 10.57 -7.85
C PHE A 31 -24.98 10.88 -8.73
N PRO A 32 -24.83 10.89 -10.06
CA PRO A 32 -25.95 11.02 -10.99
C PRO A 32 -26.98 9.89 -10.83
N SER A 33 -28.25 10.18 -11.12
CA SER A 33 -29.33 9.19 -11.01
C SER A 33 -29.19 7.98 -11.92
N TYR A 34 -28.43 8.07 -13.01
CA TYR A 34 -28.17 6.96 -13.92
C TYR A 34 -27.08 5.99 -13.42
N ASP A 35 -26.29 6.36 -12.41
CA ASP A 35 -25.25 5.48 -11.88
C ASP A 35 -25.86 4.34 -11.05
N VAL A 36 -25.59 3.10 -11.47
CA VAL A 36 -26.07 1.89 -10.80
C VAL A 36 -25.06 1.39 -9.75
N SER A 37 -23.78 1.68 -9.95
CA SER A 37 -22.67 1.30 -9.07
C SER A 37 -21.80 2.52 -8.77
N ILE A 38 -21.69 2.87 -7.49
CA ILE A 38 -21.02 4.07 -7.00
C ILE A 38 -19.77 3.65 -6.24
N GLU A 39 -18.60 4.17 -6.64
CA GLU A 39 -17.36 4.05 -5.85
C GLU A 39 -17.35 5.10 -4.74
N CYS A 40 -17.11 4.67 -3.51
CA CYS A 40 -16.81 5.58 -2.41
C CYS A 40 -15.37 6.09 -2.55
N PRO A 41 -15.13 7.40 -2.73
CA PRO A 41 -13.77 7.91 -2.92
C PRO A 41 -12.90 7.80 -1.66
N ASP A 42 -13.52 7.65 -0.48
CA ASP A 42 -12.83 7.60 0.79
C ASP A 42 -12.36 6.18 1.15
N CYS A 43 -13.25 5.19 1.10
CA CYS A 43 -12.90 3.79 1.40
C CYS A 43 -12.58 2.94 0.15
N GLY A 44 -12.85 3.45 -1.06
CA GLY A 44 -12.64 2.77 -2.34
C GLY A 44 -13.63 1.65 -2.67
N GLN A 45 -14.60 1.38 -1.80
CA GLN A 45 -15.61 0.33 -2.04
C GLN A 45 -16.61 0.76 -3.12
N ARG A 46 -16.98 -0.18 -4.00
CA ARG A 46 -18.09 0.00 -4.93
C ARG A 46 -19.37 -0.55 -4.33
N HIS A 47 -20.40 0.27 -4.32
CA HIS A 47 -21.71 -0.06 -3.79
C HIS A 47 -22.75 -0.01 -4.91
N LEU A 48 -23.64 -1.00 -4.94
CA LEU A 48 -24.87 -0.86 -5.72
C LEU A 48 -25.67 0.30 -5.15
N ARG A 49 -26.30 1.12 -6.01
CA ARG A 49 -27.09 2.28 -5.58
C ARG A 49 -28.05 1.93 -4.45
N GLN A 50 -28.78 0.81 -4.58
CA GLN A 50 -29.75 0.31 -3.60
C GLN A 50 -29.16 -0.06 -2.22
N SER A 51 -27.84 -0.27 -2.13
CA SER A 51 -27.16 -0.61 -0.88
C SER A 51 -26.68 0.61 -0.10
N LEU A 52 -26.74 1.81 -0.69
CA LEU A 52 -26.39 3.05 -0.03
C LEU A 52 -27.49 3.44 0.98
N LYS A 53 -27.08 4.03 2.11
CA LYS A 53 -28.01 4.52 3.12
C LYS A 53 -28.53 5.91 2.74
N ASP A 54 -29.73 6.25 3.17
CA ASP A 54 -30.29 7.62 3.10
C ASP A 54 -30.28 8.28 1.71
N ILE A 55 -30.61 7.51 0.66
CA ILE A 55 -30.61 8.02 -0.71
C ILE A 55 -31.69 9.11 -0.87
N LYS A 56 -31.26 10.32 -1.24
CA LYS A 56 -32.13 11.49 -1.42
C LYS A 56 -31.66 12.32 -2.60
N GLU A 57 -32.60 12.96 -3.28
CA GLU A 57 -32.31 13.95 -4.30
C GLU A 57 -31.67 15.21 -3.70
N VAL A 58 -30.63 15.72 -4.35
CA VAL A 58 -29.95 16.95 -3.94
C VAL A 58 -30.77 18.15 -4.39
N LYS A 59 -31.53 18.72 -3.46
CA LYS A 59 -32.38 19.90 -3.73
C LYS A 59 -31.61 21.21 -3.87
N ASN A 60 -30.39 21.30 -3.33
CA ASN A 60 -29.58 22.51 -3.40
C ASN A 60 -28.81 22.54 -4.74
N PRO A 61 -29.11 23.50 -5.65
CA PRO A 61 -28.48 23.58 -6.96
C PRO A 61 -26.96 23.78 -6.90
N GLU A 62 -26.46 24.59 -5.96
CA GLU A 62 -25.02 24.84 -5.81
C GLU A 62 -24.26 23.57 -5.40
N VAL A 63 -24.83 22.80 -4.47
CA VAL A 63 -24.25 21.51 -4.03
C VAL A 63 -24.28 20.49 -5.17
N ALA A 64 -25.36 20.46 -5.95
CA ALA A 64 -25.46 19.57 -7.10
C ALA A 64 -24.42 19.93 -8.18
N ILE A 65 -24.30 21.21 -8.53
CA ILE A 65 -23.32 21.71 -9.51
C ILE A 65 -21.89 21.46 -9.02
N HIS A 66 -21.58 21.77 -7.76
CA HIS A 66 -20.26 21.52 -7.17
C HIS A 66 -19.86 20.05 -7.29
N ASN A 67 -20.76 19.12 -6.96
CA ASN A 67 -20.47 17.69 -7.03
C ASN A 67 -20.43 17.14 -8.46
N MET A 68 -21.23 17.69 -9.39
CA MET A 68 -21.08 17.38 -10.82
C MET A 68 -19.72 17.84 -11.36
N LEU A 69 -19.32 19.08 -11.05
CA LEU A 69 -18.01 19.61 -11.42
C LEU A 69 -16.89 18.77 -10.81
N ARG A 70 -17.02 18.35 -9.55
CA ARG A 70 -16.08 17.43 -8.91
C ARG A 70 -15.91 16.13 -9.71
N THR A 71 -17.00 15.46 -10.09
CA THR A 71 -16.92 14.21 -10.87
C THR A 71 -16.21 14.43 -12.21
N LEU A 72 -16.48 15.54 -12.89
CA LEU A 72 -15.82 15.89 -14.15
C LEU A 72 -14.34 16.24 -13.97
N LEU A 73 -13.99 16.97 -12.92
CA LEU A 73 -12.62 17.42 -12.63
C LEU A 73 -11.73 16.27 -12.15
N VAL A 74 -12.25 15.36 -11.32
CA VAL A 74 -11.49 14.20 -10.84
C VAL A 74 -11.16 13.23 -11.99
N GLY A 75 -12.01 13.15 -13.02
CA GLY A 75 -11.74 12.32 -14.20
C GLY A 75 -10.71 12.91 -15.17
N ASN A 76 -10.57 14.24 -15.23
CA ASN A 76 -9.85 14.92 -16.31
C ASN A 76 -8.66 15.79 -15.86
N VAL A 77 -8.66 16.27 -14.61
CA VAL A 77 -7.76 17.33 -14.14
C VAL A 77 -6.88 16.90 -12.97
N THR A 78 -7.35 15.98 -12.11
CA THR A 78 -6.49 15.40 -11.07
C THR A 78 -5.56 14.33 -11.66
N PRO A 79 -4.34 14.14 -11.09
CA PRO A 79 -3.49 13.02 -11.45
C PRO A 79 -4.29 11.72 -11.38
N LYS A 80 -4.11 10.84 -12.38
CA LYS A 80 -4.72 9.51 -12.35
C LYS A 80 -4.20 8.77 -11.13
N LYS A 81 -5.11 8.11 -10.39
CA LYS A 81 -4.73 7.19 -9.30
C LYS A 81 -3.73 6.18 -9.85
N THR A 82 -2.59 6.08 -9.19
CA THR A 82 -1.55 5.08 -9.42
C THR A 82 -1.87 3.82 -8.62
N THR A 83 -1.28 2.67 -8.99
CA THR A 83 -1.53 1.37 -8.36
C THR A 83 -1.36 1.38 -6.84
N ASP A 84 -0.44 2.18 -6.33
CA ASP A 84 -0.13 2.34 -4.91
C ASP A 84 -1.09 3.26 -4.14
N SER A 85 -1.89 4.07 -4.84
CA SER A 85 -2.84 5.06 -4.28
C SER A 85 -4.29 4.58 -4.24
N VAL A 86 -4.61 3.53 -5.00
CA VAL A 86 -5.97 2.96 -5.04
C VAL A 86 -6.29 2.34 -3.67
N LYS A 87 -7.39 2.78 -3.05
CA LYS A 87 -7.87 2.24 -1.78
C LYS A 87 -8.82 1.07 -2.02
N VAL A 88 -8.66 0.02 -1.23
CA VAL A 88 -9.61 -1.10 -1.15
C VAL A 88 -9.90 -1.37 0.32
N LEU A 89 -11.16 -1.20 0.72
CA LEU A 89 -11.61 -1.28 2.11
C LEU A 89 -10.89 -0.28 3.04
N GLY A 90 -10.61 0.93 2.53
CA GLY A 90 -9.97 2.01 3.28
C GLY A 90 -8.45 2.07 3.19
N LEU A 91 -7.79 1.04 2.66
CA LEU A 91 -6.33 0.93 2.63
C LEU A 91 -5.81 0.91 1.19
N SER A 92 -4.80 1.74 0.90
CA SER A 92 -3.99 1.64 -0.32
C SER A 92 -2.67 0.91 -0.05
N ASN A 93 -1.95 0.48 -1.09
CA ASN A 93 -0.65 -0.17 -0.90
C ASN A 93 0.35 0.78 -0.25
N TYR A 94 0.43 2.04 -0.69
CA TYR A 94 1.31 3.02 -0.06
C TYR A 94 0.97 3.25 1.42
N HIS A 95 -0.32 3.28 1.76
CA HIS A 95 -0.75 3.36 3.16
C HIS A 95 -0.28 2.12 3.94
N CYS A 96 -0.43 0.91 3.39
CA CYS A 96 0.07 -0.31 4.02
C CYS A 96 1.58 -0.26 4.24
N LYS A 97 2.33 0.34 3.32
CA LYS A 97 3.79 0.48 3.44
C LYS A 97 4.20 1.36 4.60
N LEU A 98 3.50 2.48 4.81
CA LEU A 98 3.73 3.37 5.96
C LEU A 98 3.48 2.67 7.30
N LEU A 99 2.50 1.77 7.36
CA LEU A 99 2.14 1.05 8.60
C LEU A 99 3.01 -0.19 8.86
N SER A 100 3.60 -0.80 7.83
CA SER A 100 4.34 -2.06 7.93
C SER A 100 5.49 -2.04 8.94
N PRO A 101 6.33 -0.98 9.03
CA PRO A 101 7.37 -0.89 10.06
C PRO A 101 6.83 -0.96 11.48
N LEU A 102 5.64 -0.39 11.73
CA LEU A 102 5.00 -0.46 13.05
C LEU A 102 4.56 -1.89 13.37
N LEU A 103 4.00 -2.62 12.41
CA LEU A 103 3.59 -4.02 12.57
C LEU A 103 4.76 -4.97 12.87
N THR A 104 5.99 -4.54 12.60
CA THR A 104 7.19 -5.31 12.95
C THR A 104 7.43 -5.32 14.45
N ARG A 105 6.98 -4.30 15.20
CA ARG A 105 7.24 -4.14 16.65
C ARG A 105 5.99 -3.94 17.51
N TYR A 106 4.84 -3.68 16.90
CA TYR A 106 3.54 -3.59 17.56
C TYR A 106 2.59 -4.68 17.08
N GLY A 107 1.73 -5.13 17.99
CA GLY A 107 0.55 -5.91 17.70
C GLY A 107 -0.71 -5.20 18.18
N MET A 108 -1.83 -5.91 18.16
CA MET A 108 -3.12 -5.41 18.65
C MET A 108 -3.62 -6.31 19.77
N ASP A 109 -4.01 -5.71 20.90
CA ASP A 109 -4.60 -6.44 22.03
C ASP A 109 -6.06 -6.87 21.74
N LYS A 110 -6.70 -7.52 22.71
CA LYS A 110 -8.09 -8.01 22.56
C LYS A 110 -9.09 -6.85 22.43
N GLN A 111 -8.79 -5.69 23.00
CA GLN A 111 -9.58 -4.48 22.97
C GLN A 111 -9.44 -3.75 21.62
N GLY A 112 -8.43 -4.10 20.83
CA GLY A 112 -8.17 -3.47 19.54
C GLY A 112 -7.17 -2.32 19.60
N LYS A 113 -6.46 -2.17 20.72
CA LYS A 113 -5.45 -1.12 20.91
C LYS A 113 -4.08 -1.64 20.48
N ALA A 114 -3.30 -0.77 19.84
CA ALA A 114 -1.92 -1.08 19.52
C ALA A 114 -1.06 -1.15 20.79
N VAL A 115 -0.24 -2.21 20.88
CA VAL A 115 0.68 -2.43 21.99
C VAL A 115 1.99 -3.04 21.48
N PRO A 116 3.14 -2.72 22.09
CA PRO A 116 4.41 -3.34 21.72
C PRO A 116 4.32 -4.87 21.82
N LEU A 117 4.97 -5.59 20.89
CA LEU A 117 4.95 -7.05 20.86
C LEU A 117 5.53 -7.68 22.13
N ARG A 118 6.53 -7.05 22.74
CA ARG A 118 7.11 -7.47 24.05
C ARG A 118 6.01 -7.56 25.12
N SER A 119 5.10 -6.60 25.16
CA SER A 119 3.99 -6.56 26.11
C SER A 119 2.94 -7.65 25.86
N LEU A 120 2.92 -8.24 24.66
CA LEU A 120 2.08 -9.39 24.30
C LEU A 120 2.77 -10.74 24.50
N ASN A 121 3.99 -10.75 25.08
CA ASN A 121 4.87 -11.92 25.12
C ASN A 121 5.13 -12.50 23.73
N LYS A 122 5.32 -11.63 22.73
CA LYS A 122 5.58 -11.99 21.33
C LYS A 122 7.00 -11.63 20.86
N GLY A 123 7.88 -11.26 21.79
CA GLY A 123 9.25 -10.84 21.49
C GLY A 123 9.31 -9.41 20.93
N ASP A 124 10.44 -9.10 20.31
CA ASP A 124 10.79 -7.74 19.86
C ASP A 124 10.35 -7.48 18.42
N VAL A 125 10.39 -8.55 17.62
CA VAL A 125 10.08 -8.57 16.20
C VAL A 125 8.92 -9.52 15.97
N PHE A 126 8.01 -9.15 15.08
CA PHE A 126 6.87 -9.98 14.71
C PHE A 126 7.31 -11.33 14.17
N ASN A 127 6.88 -12.42 14.83
CA ASN A 127 7.13 -13.76 14.35
C ASN A 127 6.22 -14.09 13.15
N CYS A 128 6.78 -14.04 11.94
CA CYS A 128 6.07 -14.32 10.69
C CYS A 128 5.51 -15.75 10.58
N ALA A 129 6.03 -16.74 11.33
CA ALA A 129 5.47 -18.09 11.36
C ALA A 129 4.01 -18.13 11.82
N ILE A 130 3.54 -17.12 12.57
CA ILE A 130 2.13 -16.96 12.98
C ILE A 130 1.20 -16.80 11.76
N LEU A 131 1.73 -16.27 10.65
CA LEU A 131 1.00 -16.15 9.38
C LEU A 131 1.08 -17.43 8.55
N GLY A 132 1.91 -18.40 8.91
CA GLY A 132 2.14 -19.63 8.14
C GLY A 132 0.84 -20.29 7.68
N SER A 133 -0.14 -20.47 8.57
CA SER A 133 -1.41 -21.10 8.20
C SER A 133 -2.42 -20.20 7.48
N ARG A 134 -2.08 -18.95 7.10
CA ARG A 134 -3.02 -17.96 6.55
C ARG A 134 -2.92 -17.89 5.03
N ALA A 135 -4.06 -17.82 4.34
CA ALA A 135 -4.08 -17.63 2.90
C ALA A 135 -5.18 -16.64 2.52
N PHE A 136 -4.86 -15.70 1.64
CA PHE A 136 -5.79 -14.74 1.11
C PHE A 136 -6.56 -15.32 -0.07
N LEU A 137 -7.87 -15.12 -0.06
CA LEU A 137 -8.73 -15.39 -1.20
C LEU A 137 -9.27 -14.07 -1.73
N ILE A 138 -9.02 -13.77 -3.00
CA ILE A 138 -9.52 -12.54 -3.61
C ILE A 138 -11.02 -12.64 -3.84
N GLN A 139 -11.73 -11.58 -3.49
CA GLN A 139 -13.16 -11.44 -3.81
C GLN A 139 -13.33 -11.22 -5.33
N PRO A 140 -14.26 -11.92 -6.00
CA PRO A 140 -14.49 -11.75 -7.44
C PRO A 140 -14.66 -10.28 -7.87
N GLU A 141 -15.38 -9.50 -7.08
CA GLU A 141 -15.62 -8.07 -7.29
C GLU A 141 -14.37 -7.18 -7.18
N HIS A 142 -13.29 -7.69 -6.58
CA HIS A 142 -12.03 -6.98 -6.42
C HIS A 142 -10.98 -7.37 -7.46
N ILE A 143 -11.23 -8.35 -8.33
CA ILE A 143 -10.26 -8.85 -9.30
C ILE A 143 -9.87 -7.75 -10.30
N GLU A 144 -10.80 -6.91 -10.74
CA GLU A 144 -10.51 -5.88 -11.75
C GLU A 144 -10.05 -4.53 -11.16
N ILE A 145 -9.78 -4.48 -9.84
CA ILE A 145 -9.31 -3.24 -9.19
C ILE A 145 -7.81 -3.06 -9.45
N MET A 146 -7.47 -2.02 -10.21
CA MET A 146 -6.08 -1.64 -10.49
C MET A 146 -5.24 -1.52 -9.21
N GLY A 147 -4.04 -2.14 -9.21
CA GLY A 147 -3.10 -2.09 -8.09
C GLY A 147 -3.45 -2.99 -6.88
N TYR A 148 -4.61 -3.65 -6.90
CA TYR A 148 -5.06 -4.54 -5.83
C TYR A 148 -5.42 -5.94 -6.31
N GLY A 149 -6.15 -6.00 -7.43
CA GLY A 149 -6.59 -7.21 -8.08
C GLY A 149 -5.56 -7.70 -9.10
N ARG A 150 -6.06 -8.12 -10.26
CA ARG A 150 -5.29 -8.73 -11.35
C ARG A 150 -4.09 -7.87 -11.69
N ASP A 151 -2.93 -8.51 -11.73
CA ASP A 151 -1.72 -7.85 -12.22
C ASP A 151 -1.91 -7.46 -13.69
N MET A 152 -1.66 -6.18 -14.01
CA MET A 152 -1.85 -5.63 -15.35
C MET A 152 -0.51 -5.46 -16.08
N THR A 153 0.58 -6.00 -15.54
CA THR A 153 1.91 -5.95 -16.16
C THR A 153 2.06 -7.08 -17.20
N GLY A 154 3.29 -7.44 -17.56
CA GLY A 154 3.57 -8.52 -18.52
C GLY A 154 3.02 -9.89 -18.12
N SER A 155 2.54 -10.06 -16.88
CA SER A 155 2.14 -11.36 -16.35
C SER A 155 0.95 -11.97 -17.08
N VAL A 156 0.04 -11.12 -17.57
CA VAL A 156 -1.18 -11.54 -18.28
C VAL A 156 -0.84 -12.41 -19.48
N GLU A 157 0.13 -11.98 -20.28
CA GLU A 157 0.57 -12.74 -21.45
C GLU A 157 1.58 -13.81 -21.04
N TYR A 158 2.52 -13.47 -20.14
CA TYR A 158 3.62 -14.36 -19.77
C TYR A 158 3.17 -15.67 -19.10
N LEU A 159 2.16 -15.59 -18.23
CA LEU A 159 1.64 -16.74 -17.47
C LEU A 159 0.43 -17.38 -18.13
N LYS A 160 -0.05 -16.86 -19.27
CA LYS A 160 -1.32 -17.26 -19.89
C LYS A 160 -1.43 -18.77 -20.08
N GLU A 161 -0.47 -19.39 -20.74
CA GLU A 161 -0.47 -20.84 -21.01
C GLU A 161 -0.41 -21.67 -19.72
N THR A 162 0.38 -21.22 -18.73
CA THR A 162 0.48 -21.88 -17.42
C THR A 162 -0.87 -21.84 -16.71
N LEU A 163 -1.51 -20.67 -16.63
CA LEU A 163 -2.80 -20.48 -15.97
C LEU A 163 -3.93 -21.20 -16.69
N GLU A 164 -3.94 -21.20 -18.03
CA GLU A 164 -4.88 -22.01 -18.80
C GLU A 164 -4.73 -23.51 -18.52
N GLY A 165 -3.49 -24.00 -18.44
CA GLY A 165 -3.20 -25.39 -18.06
C GLY A 165 -3.72 -25.73 -16.66
N ILE A 166 -3.53 -24.84 -15.70
CA ILE A 166 -4.06 -24.98 -14.33
C ILE A 166 -5.59 -25.01 -14.36
N ASN A 167 -6.23 -24.09 -15.08
CA ASN A 167 -7.69 -24.02 -15.17
C ASN A 167 -8.28 -25.31 -15.76
N ARG A 168 -7.67 -25.90 -16.80
CA ARG A 168 -8.14 -27.16 -17.40
C ARG A 168 -8.19 -28.30 -16.39
N ILE A 169 -7.20 -28.39 -15.50
CA ILE A 169 -7.14 -29.44 -14.47
C ILE A 169 -8.12 -29.14 -13.32
N ASN A 170 -8.47 -27.87 -13.13
CA ASN A 170 -9.42 -27.42 -12.11
C ASN A 170 -10.82 -27.17 -12.71
N SER A 171 -11.33 -28.14 -13.48
CA SER A 171 -12.69 -28.12 -14.05
C SER A 171 -12.99 -26.93 -14.97
N ASN A 172 -11.97 -26.45 -15.71
CA ASN A 172 -12.05 -25.26 -16.56
C ASN A 172 -12.49 -23.98 -15.83
N GLN A 173 -12.23 -23.88 -14.52
CA GLN A 173 -12.50 -22.67 -13.74
C GLN A 173 -11.20 -21.91 -13.47
N GLU A 174 -11.27 -20.58 -13.52
CA GLU A 174 -10.18 -19.72 -13.04
C GLU A 174 -10.11 -19.85 -11.51
N VAL A 175 -9.25 -20.72 -11.02
CA VAL A 175 -9.10 -20.94 -9.56
C VAL A 175 -8.00 -20.07 -8.97
N LEU A 176 -7.00 -19.70 -9.77
CA LEU A 176 -5.78 -19.01 -9.35
C LEU A 176 -5.61 -17.72 -10.16
N THR A 177 -5.49 -16.59 -9.47
CA THR A 177 -5.42 -15.26 -10.09
C THR A 177 -4.08 -14.60 -9.76
N PRO A 178 -3.30 -14.13 -10.76
CA PRO A 178 -2.13 -13.30 -10.55
C PRO A 178 -2.58 -11.92 -10.08
N ILE A 179 -2.14 -11.50 -8.89
CA ILE A 179 -2.48 -10.19 -8.33
C ILE A 179 -1.25 -9.28 -8.23
N HIS A 180 -1.50 -8.00 -8.43
CA HIS A 180 -0.49 -6.94 -8.44
C HIS A 180 0.32 -6.90 -7.13
N ALA A 181 1.63 -6.66 -7.28
CA ALA A 181 2.54 -6.29 -6.20
C ALA A 181 3.35 -5.08 -6.66
N ASP A 182 3.69 -4.15 -5.76
CA ASP A 182 4.44 -2.97 -6.17
C ASP A 182 5.90 -3.31 -6.56
N GLY A 183 6.38 -2.69 -7.65
CA GLY A 183 7.73 -2.88 -8.19
C GLY A 183 8.77 -1.92 -7.60
N ASP A 184 8.83 -1.78 -6.28
CA ASP A 184 9.70 -0.82 -5.56
C ASP A 184 10.96 -1.46 -4.95
N GLY A 185 11.36 -2.64 -5.44
CA GLY A 185 12.47 -3.43 -4.88
C GLY A 185 12.05 -4.42 -3.79
N HIS A 186 10.81 -4.36 -3.31
CA HIS A 186 10.29 -5.28 -2.28
C HIS A 186 9.26 -6.29 -2.83
N CYS A 187 9.12 -6.42 -4.16
CA CYS A 187 8.06 -7.21 -4.80
C CYS A 187 7.91 -8.67 -4.30
N LEU A 188 9.01 -9.35 -3.92
CA LEU A 188 8.92 -10.70 -3.33
C LEU A 188 8.13 -10.72 -2.02
N VAL A 189 8.50 -9.86 -1.07
CA VAL A 189 7.83 -9.79 0.24
C VAL A 189 6.45 -9.14 0.15
N HIS A 190 6.24 -8.24 -0.81
CA HIS A 190 4.91 -7.73 -1.17
C HIS A 190 4.02 -8.88 -1.65
N GLY A 191 4.49 -9.67 -2.63
CA GLY A 191 3.78 -10.83 -3.16
C GLY A 191 3.45 -11.86 -2.08
N ILE A 192 4.39 -12.16 -1.19
CA ILE A 192 4.15 -13.09 -0.07
C ILE A 192 3.13 -12.50 0.93
N SER A 193 3.27 -11.23 1.33
CA SER A 193 2.29 -10.57 2.20
C SER A 193 0.90 -10.55 1.57
N ARG A 194 0.82 -10.30 0.26
CA ARG A 194 -0.40 -10.34 -0.56
C ARG A 194 -1.02 -11.73 -0.57
N ALA A 195 -0.24 -12.79 -0.71
CA ALA A 195 -0.71 -14.18 -0.67
C ALA A 195 -1.20 -14.60 0.72
N LEU A 196 -0.60 -14.07 1.79
CA LEU A 196 -0.96 -14.37 3.18
C LEU A 196 -2.23 -13.64 3.63
N VAL A 197 -2.29 -12.32 3.42
CA VAL A 197 -3.30 -11.44 4.04
C VAL A 197 -3.99 -10.49 3.07
N GLY A 198 -3.66 -10.54 1.78
CA GLY A 198 -4.29 -9.69 0.77
C GLY A 198 -3.91 -8.22 0.90
N ARG A 199 -2.80 -7.89 1.54
CA ARG A 199 -2.24 -6.54 1.66
C ARG A 199 -0.72 -6.66 1.75
N GLU A 200 -0.01 -5.58 1.41
CA GLU A 200 1.44 -5.48 1.60
C GLU A 200 1.83 -5.19 3.07
N LEU A 201 0.88 -5.25 4.03
CA LEU A 201 1.08 -4.84 5.42
C LEU A 201 2.25 -5.51 6.16
N PHE A 202 2.67 -6.71 5.78
CA PHE A 202 3.74 -7.45 6.48
C PHE A 202 5.08 -7.48 5.72
N TRP A 203 5.23 -6.68 4.64
CA TRP A 203 6.46 -6.67 3.85
C TRP A 203 7.72 -6.40 4.69
N HIS A 204 7.63 -5.44 5.63
CA HIS A 204 8.75 -5.03 6.47
C HIS A 204 9.09 -6.11 7.51
N ALA A 205 8.07 -6.72 8.12
CA ALA A 205 8.24 -7.81 9.08
C ALA A 205 8.86 -9.05 8.42
N LEU A 206 8.48 -9.35 7.17
CA LEU A 206 9.06 -10.46 6.40
C LEU A 206 10.55 -10.23 6.12
N ARG A 207 10.95 -9.03 5.69
CA ARG A 207 12.36 -8.68 5.49
C ARG A 207 13.17 -8.72 6.79
N THR A 208 12.64 -8.11 7.85
CA THR A 208 13.27 -8.10 9.17
C THR A 208 13.48 -9.53 9.70
N SER A 209 12.46 -10.38 9.57
CA SER A 209 12.53 -11.79 10.00
C SER A 209 13.50 -12.60 9.14
N LEU A 210 13.55 -12.35 7.83
CA LEU A 210 14.49 -13.01 6.92
C LEU A 210 15.93 -12.67 7.26
N LYS A 211 16.25 -11.39 7.47
CA LYS A 211 17.57 -10.94 7.88
C LYS A 211 18.00 -11.61 9.18
N ALA A 212 17.13 -11.58 10.20
CA ALA A 212 17.40 -12.21 11.49
C ALA A 212 17.61 -13.73 11.35
N HIS A 213 16.80 -14.39 10.52
CA HIS A 213 16.91 -15.84 10.27
C HIS A 213 18.24 -16.21 9.60
N PHE A 214 18.67 -15.46 8.58
CA PHE A 214 19.98 -15.70 7.96
C PHE A 214 21.13 -15.46 8.93
N GLN A 215 21.07 -14.42 9.76
CA GLN A 215 22.10 -14.17 10.78
C GLN A 215 22.15 -15.30 11.82
N GLU A 216 21.00 -15.79 12.29
CA GLU A 216 20.93 -16.87 13.28
C GLU A 216 21.41 -18.22 12.71
N LYS A 217 21.10 -18.51 11.45
CA LYS A 217 21.37 -19.82 10.82
C LYS A 217 22.53 -19.79 9.83
N LEU A 218 23.36 -18.75 9.85
CA LEU A 218 24.38 -18.48 8.82
C LEU A 218 25.29 -19.68 8.55
N ASP A 219 25.75 -20.36 9.59
CA ASP A 219 26.66 -21.51 9.44
C ASP A 219 26.00 -22.69 8.72
N ILE A 220 24.70 -22.91 8.96
CA ILE A 220 23.92 -23.95 8.30
C ILE A 220 23.77 -23.61 6.81
N TYR A 221 23.44 -22.35 6.52
CA TYR A 221 23.34 -21.84 5.16
C TYR A 221 24.67 -21.94 4.39
N LYS A 222 25.78 -21.52 5.01
CA LYS A 222 27.12 -21.68 4.44
C LYS A 222 27.44 -23.13 4.14
N ALA A 223 27.12 -24.06 5.04
CA ALA A 223 27.35 -25.49 4.79
C ALA A 223 26.48 -26.05 3.66
N MET A 224 25.20 -25.70 3.62
CA MET A 224 24.25 -26.20 2.61
C MET A 224 24.55 -25.70 1.20
N PHE A 225 25.01 -24.46 1.07
CA PHE A 225 25.20 -23.80 -0.23
C PHE A 225 26.68 -23.55 -0.57
N HIS A 226 27.64 -24.17 0.13
CA HIS A 226 29.08 -23.93 -0.07
C HIS A 226 29.57 -24.17 -1.51
N ASP A 227 28.93 -25.08 -2.25
CA ASP A 227 29.25 -25.38 -3.64
C ASP A 227 28.67 -24.35 -4.64
N PHE A 228 27.73 -23.49 -4.19
CA PHE A 228 26.95 -22.60 -5.05
C PHE A 228 27.10 -21.11 -4.71
N VAL A 229 27.43 -20.77 -3.46
CA VAL A 229 27.51 -19.40 -2.95
C VAL A 229 28.85 -19.20 -2.25
N ASP A 230 29.66 -18.23 -2.70
CA ASP A 230 30.93 -17.93 -2.05
C ASP A 230 30.68 -17.42 -0.62
N SER A 231 31.54 -17.83 0.31
CA SER A 231 31.58 -17.34 1.69
C SER A 231 31.47 -15.81 1.84
N LYS A 232 31.97 -15.03 0.87
CA LYS A 232 31.98 -13.56 0.84
C LYS A 232 30.66 -12.96 0.38
N GLU A 233 29.81 -13.71 -0.33
CA GLU A 233 28.52 -13.23 -0.82
C GLU A 233 27.47 -13.15 0.29
N TRP A 234 27.66 -13.89 1.39
CA TRP A 234 26.69 -13.94 2.49
C TRP A 234 26.41 -12.60 3.16
N ASP A 235 27.42 -11.75 3.29
CA ASP A 235 27.23 -10.41 3.88
C ASP A 235 26.29 -9.58 3.02
N GLN A 236 26.40 -9.69 1.69
CA GLN A 236 25.52 -9.04 0.74
C GLN A 236 24.11 -9.64 0.77
N ILE A 237 23.95 -10.97 0.74
CA ILE A 237 22.64 -11.66 0.84
C ILE A 237 21.88 -11.24 2.11
N ILE A 238 22.59 -11.13 3.24
CA ILE A 238 22.01 -10.66 4.51
C ILE A 238 21.64 -9.18 4.41
N ALA A 239 22.49 -8.34 3.81
CA ALA A 239 22.23 -6.92 3.62
C ALA A 239 21.01 -6.67 2.72
N GLU A 240 20.86 -7.43 1.63
CA GLU A 240 19.73 -7.36 0.70
C GLU A 240 18.39 -7.66 1.38
N SER A 241 18.40 -8.43 2.47
CA SER A 241 17.23 -8.75 3.28
C SER A 241 16.79 -7.59 4.20
N ASP A 242 17.61 -6.54 4.35
CA ASP A 242 17.26 -5.37 5.16
C ASP A 242 16.08 -4.58 4.53
N PRO A 243 15.07 -4.17 5.31
CA PRO A 243 14.00 -3.30 4.81
C PRO A 243 14.48 -1.97 4.22
N ASP A 244 15.60 -1.43 4.71
CA ASP A 244 16.17 -0.15 4.29
C ASP A 244 17.32 -0.31 3.30
N PHE A 245 17.54 -1.53 2.79
CA PHE A 245 18.58 -1.80 1.80
C PHE A 245 18.41 -0.91 0.56
N VAL A 246 19.46 -0.20 0.20
CA VAL A 246 19.54 0.58 -1.04
C VAL A 246 20.68 -0.03 -1.86
N PRO A 247 20.38 -0.60 -3.04
CA PRO A 247 21.39 -1.19 -3.90
C PRO A 247 22.37 -0.13 -4.39
N GLY A 248 23.64 -0.54 -4.57
CA GLY A 248 24.64 0.28 -5.25
C GLY A 248 24.29 0.56 -6.72
N PRO A 249 24.93 1.56 -7.36
CA PRO A 249 24.60 1.99 -8.72
C PRO A 249 24.78 0.91 -9.81
N ASN A 250 25.51 -0.18 -9.53
CA ASN A 250 25.77 -1.29 -10.46
C ASN A 250 25.30 -2.65 -9.91
N GLU A 251 24.54 -2.68 -8.81
CA GLU A 251 24.06 -3.94 -8.23
C GLU A 251 22.71 -4.32 -8.84
N GLU A 252 22.56 -5.60 -9.20
CA GLU A 252 21.27 -6.12 -9.67
C GLU A 252 20.25 -6.03 -8.53
N MET A 253 19.09 -5.43 -8.82
CA MET A 253 18.03 -5.27 -7.84
C MET A 253 17.31 -6.59 -7.57
N GLY A 254 17.26 -6.99 -6.30
CA GLY A 254 16.12 -7.75 -5.76
C GLY A 254 16.47 -9.07 -5.07
N LEU A 255 15.53 -9.52 -4.25
CA LEU A 255 15.64 -10.77 -3.52
C LEU A 255 15.60 -11.97 -4.50
N GLN A 256 16.60 -12.84 -4.42
CA GLN A 256 16.78 -14.03 -5.25
C GLN A 256 16.17 -15.32 -4.61
N ASN A 257 16.33 -16.47 -5.27
CA ASN A 257 15.83 -17.78 -4.80
C ASN A 257 16.26 -18.14 -3.37
N ILE A 258 17.49 -17.82 -2.96
CA ILE A 258 17.97 -18.04 -1.59
C ILE A 258 17.09 -17.34 -0.55
N HIS A 259 16.56 -16.17 -0.89
CA HIS A 259 15.64 -15.40 -0.04
C HIS A 259 14.26 -16.06 0.03
N ILE A 260 13.78 -16.67 -1.06
CA ILE A 260 12.53 -17.42 -1.06
C ILE A 260 12.65 -18.66 -0.16
N PHE A 261 13.78 -19.37 -0.22
CA PHE A 261 14.08 -20.46 0.68
C PHE A 261 14.11 -20.01 2.15
N GLY A 262 14.79 -18.89 2.43
CA GLY A 262 14.77 -18.30 3.77
C GLY A 262 13.37 -17.92 4.24
N LEU A 263 12.54 -17.35 3.37
CA LEU A 263 11.16 -16.98 3.68
C LEU A 263 10.26 -18.19 3.90
N ALA A 264 10.47 -19.31 3.19
CA ALA A 264 9.74 -20.55 3.45
C ALA A 264 10.01 -21.04 4.89
N ASN A 265 11.28 -21.01 5.32
CA ASN A 265 11.68 -21.33 6.69
C ASN A 265 11.11 -20.34 7.72
N VAL A 266 11.16 -19.03 7.46
CA VAL A 266 10.57 -17.99 8.34
C VAL A 266 9.06 -18.16 8.51
N LEU A 267 8.35 -18.60 7.46
CA LEU A 267 6.91 -18.80 7.48
C LEU A 267 6.46 -20.17 7.97
N HIS A 268 7.40 -21.11 8.14
CA HIS A 268 7.10 -22.53 8.40
C HIS A 268 6.15 -23.11 7.35
N ARG A 269 6.41 -22.77 6.08
CA ARG A 269 5.47 -23.04 4.99
C ARG A 269 6.17 -23.13 3.64
N PRO A 270 5.85 -24.14 2.81
CA PRO A 270 6.35 -24.21 1.45
C PRO A 270 5.90 -23.03 0.58
N ILE A 271 6.77 -22.59 -0.31
CA ILE A 271 6.49 -21.57 -1.32
C ILE A 271 6.76 -22.16 -2.70
N VAL A 272 5.83 -22.02 -3.63
CA VAL A 272 5.97 -22.41 -5.04
C VAL A 272 6.17 -21.15 -5.86
N LEU A 273 7.27 -21.10 -6.61
CA LEU A 273 7.51 -20.05 -7.61
C LEU A 273 7.19 -20.60 -8.99
N LEU A 274 6.08 -20.18 -9.58
CA LEU A 274 5.70 -20.54 -10.94
C LEU A 274 6.35 -19.62 -11.99
N ASP A 275 6.46 -20.18 -13.19
CA ASP A 275 6.96 -19.51 -14.37
C ASP A 275 5.99 -19.76 -15.54
N SER A 276 6.27 -19.19 -16.71
CA SER A 276 5.66 -19.63 -17.97
C SER A 276 5.86 -21.14 -18.18
N LEU A 277 5.01 -21.80 -18.97
CA LEU A 277 5.10 -23.25 -19.18
C LEU A 277 6.48 -23.65 -19.74
N LYS A 278 7.03 -22.84 -20.65
CA LYS A 278 8.40 -22.97 -21.15
C LYS A 278 9.44 -22.77 -20.05
N GLY A 279 9.22 -21.82 -19.14
CA GLY A 279 10.07 -21.58 -17.98
C GLY A 279 10.10 -22.76 -17.01
N LEU A 280 8.95 -23.35 -16.71
CA LEU A 280 8.83 -24.57 -15.88
C LEU A 280 9.57 -25.76 -16.47
N GLN A 281 9.64 -25.85 -17.80
CA GLN A 281 10.35 -26.91 -18.52
C GLN A 281 11.84 -26.62 -18.73
N SER A 282 12.26 -25.35 -18.67
CA SER A 282 13.65 -24.94 -18.87
C SER A 282 14.55 -25.47 -17.76
N ALA A 283 15.77 -25.93 -18.06
CA ALA A 283 16.71 -26.43 -17.04
C ALA A 283 17.28 -25.34 -16.10
N GLY A 284 16.95 -24.06 -16.30
CA GLY A 284 17.45 -22.95 -15.49
C GLY A 284 16.91 -22.92 -14.06
N ASP A 285 17.66 -22.29 -13.16
CA ASP A 285 17.38 -22.20 -11.73
C ASP A 285 16.45 -21.03 -11.36
N TYR A 286 15.41 -20.79 -12.16
CA TYR A 286 14.55 -19.62 -11.99
C TYR A 286 13.22 -19.93 -11.31
N THR A 287 12.88 -21.20 -11.12
CA THR A 287 11.57 -21.64 -10.62
C THR A 287 11.78 -22.86 -9.76
N GLY A 288 10.93 -23.03 -8.75
CA GLY A 288 11.07 -24.15 -7.83
C GLY A 288 10.06 -24.15 -6.69
N VAL A 289 10.19 -25.19 -5.89
CA VAL A 289 9.46 -25.43 -4.66
C VAL A 289 10.44 -25.25 -3.51
N PHE A 290 10.17 -24.26 -2.67
CA PHE A 290 11.00 -23.88 -1.53
C PHE A 290 10.37 -24.47 -0.28
N LEU A 291 11.03 -25.47 0.30
CA LEU A 291 10.55 -26.15 1.51
C LEU A 291 11.14 -25.48 2.76
N PRO A 292 10.42 -25.46 3.89
CA PRO A 292 10.96 -25.02 5.18
C PRO A 292 11.89 -26.10 5.78
N ALA A 293 12.94 -26.47 5.04
CA ALA A 293 13.79 -27.62 5.34
C ALA A 293 14.69 -27.45 6.58
N LEU A 294 14.77 -26.25 7.16
CA LEU A 294 15.44 -25.97 8.43
C LEU A 294 14.49 -26.01 9.64
N VAL A 295 13.23 -26.36 9.40
CA VAL A 295 12.16 -26.45 10.40
C VAL A 295 11.57 -27.86 10.36
N GLU A 296 11.36 -28.47 11.52
CA GLU A 296 10.73 -29.79 11.58
C GLU A 296 9.29 -29.75 11.01
N PRO A 297 8.85 -30.77 10.24
CA PRO A 297 7.54 -30.78 9.60
C PRO A 297 6.36 -30.56 10.56
N GLU A 298 6.46 -31.02 11.81
CA GLU A 298 5.44 -30.88 12.84
C GLU A 298 5.19 -29.41 13.21
N LEU A 299 6.21 -28.54 13.05
CA LEU A 299 6.09 -27.10 13.26
C LEU A 299 5.57 -26.36 12.02
N CYS A 300 5.39 -27.07 10.90
CA CYS A 300 4.85 -26.56 9.63
C CYS A 300 3.36 -26.89 9.45
N GLN A 301 2.66 -27.16 10.56
CA GLN A 301 1.25 -27.50 10.58
C GLN A 301 0.36 -26.32 10.95
N GLY A 302 -0.83 -26.29 10.38
CA GLY A 302 -1.90 -25.39 10.78
C GLY A 302 -2.51 -25.80 12.13
N PRO A 303 -3.33 -24.94 12.76
CA PRO A 303 -4.06 -25.29 13.99
C PRO A 303 -4.96 -26.54 13.92
N ASP A 304 -5.26 -27.03 12.72
CA ASP A 304 -6.01 -28.26 12.43
C ASP A 304 -5.10 -29.51 12.33
N GLY A 305 -3.78 -29.35 12.51
CA GLY A 305 -2.79 -30.43 12.45
C GLY A 305 -2.38 -30.83 11.03
N SER A 306 -3.03 -30.29 9.99
CA SER A 306 -2.63 -30.52 8.59
C SER A 306 -1.41 -29.68 8.23
N LEU A 307 -0.60 -30.13 7.27
CA LEU A 307 0.52 -29.35 6.78
C LEU A 307 0.04 -28.04 6.13
N ASN A 308 0.79 -26.97 6.34
CA ASN A 308 0.52 -25.69 5.69
C ASN A 308 0.63 -25.84 4.17
N LYS A 309 -0.52 -25.83 3.48
CA LYS A 309 -0.64 -25.85 2.01
C LYS A 309 0.28 -24.80 1.36
N PRO A 310 1.04 -25.06 0.29
CA PRO A 310 2.04 -24.11 -0.21
C PRO A 310 1.47 -22.75 -0.62
N LEU A 311 2.22 -21.66 -0.41
CA LEU A 311 1.95 -20.39 -1.08
C LEU A 311 2.37 -20.47 -2.54
N CYS A 312 1.76 -19.65 -3.41
CA CYS A 312 2.15 -19.57 -4.81
C CYS A 312 2.45 -18.13 -5.20
N ILE A 313 3.62 -17.94 -5.78
CA ILE A 313 4.09 -16.70 -6.37
C ILE A 313 4.54 -17.00 -7.81
N ALA A 314 4.73 -15.98 -8.63
CA ALA A 314 5.22 -16.16 -9.99
C ALA A 314 6.07 -14.98 -10.45
N TRP A 315 6.87 -15.24 -11.48
CA TRP A 315 7.47 -14.17 -12.28
C TRP A 315 6.41 -13.48 -13.13
N SER A 316 6.43 -12.15 -13.17
CA SER A 316 5.50 -11.39 -14.01
C SER A 316 5.96 -11.27 -15.46
N SER A 317 7.20 -11.61 -15.80
CA SER A 317 7.71 -11.50 -17.18
C SER A 317 8.90 -12.42 -17.44
N SER A 318 9.28 -12.54 -18.72
CA SER A 318 10.48 -13.26 -19.14
C SER A 318 11.78 -12.66 -18.60
N GLY A 319 11.76 -11.38 -18.20
CA GLY A 319 12.88 -10.71 -17.55
C GLY A 319 13.11 -11.16 -16.11
N ARG A 320 12.14 -11.84 -15.48
CA ARG A 320 12.24 -12.41 -14.13
C ARG A 320 12.82 -11.44 -13.09
N ASN A 321 12.34 -10.22 -13.13
CA ASN A 321 12.77 -9.11 -12.28
C ASN A 321 11.64 -8.59 -11.37
N HIS A 322 10.48 -9.24 -11.41
CA HIS A 322 9.33 -8.83 -10.62
C HIS A 322 8.48 -10.04 -10.21
N PHE A 323 8.27 -10.17 -8.89
CA PHE A 323 7.42 -11.20 -8.30
C PHE A 323 6.00 -10.69 -8.12
N ILE A 324 5.04 -11.56 -8.40
CA ILE A 324 3.61 -11.35 -8.14
C ILE A 324 3.03 -12.53 -7.36
N ALA A 325 1.92 -12.30 -6.67
CA ALA A 325 1.24 -13.36 -5.93
C ALA A 325 0.21 -14.07 -6.81
N LEU A 326 0.07 -15.38 -6.63
CA LEU A 326 -0.99 -16.17 -7.23
C LEU A 326 -1.95 -16.62 -6.13
N VAL A 327 -3.16 -16.07 -6.13
CA VAL A 327 -4.12 -16.27 -5.03
C VAL A 327 -5.40 -16.95 -5.49
N ALA A 328 -6.03 -17.69 -4.58
CA ALA A 328 -7.29 -18.34 -4.85
C ALA A 328 -8.44 -17.31 -4.94
N VAL A 329 -9.49 -17.62 -5.70
CA VAL A 329 -10.69 -16.78 -5.79
C VAL A 329 -11.75 -17.27 -4.80
N LYS A 330 -12.27 -16.36 -3.97
CA LYS A 330 -13.27 -16.69 -2.96
C LYS A 330 -14.56 -17.20 -3.61
N GLY A 331 -15.11 -18.28 -3.05
CA GLY A 331 -16.32 -18.93 -3.57
C GLY A 331 -16.06 -19.91 -4.73
N ARG A 332 -14.80 -20.06 -5.18
CA ARG A 332 -14.37 -21.12 -6.10
C ARG A 332 -13.64 -22.23 -5.33
N PRO A 333 -13.50 -23.45 -5.89
CA PRO A 333 -12.68 -24.51 -5.30
C PRO A 333 -11.23 -24.05 -5.09
N LEU A 334 -10.56 -24.62 -4.08
CA LEU A 334 -9.14 -24.32 -3.86
C LEU A 334 -8.30 -24.79 -5.05
N PRO A 335 -7.31 -24.00 -5.50
CA PRO A 335 -6.48 -24.36 -6.65
C PRO A 335 -5.69 -25.63 -6.37
N LYS A 336 -5.72 -26.57 -7.32
CA LYS A 336 -4.88 -27.76 -7.32
C LYS A 336 -3.82 -27.67 -8.41
N LEU A 337 -2.58 -28.02 -8.07
CA LEU A 337 -1.47 -28.16 -9.02
C LEU A 337 -1.02 -29.63 -9.07
N PRO A 338 -0.79 -30.19 -10.25
CA PRO A 338 -0.25 -31.55 -10.37
C PRO A 338 1.20 -31.59 -9.93
N ARG A 339 1.66 -32.73 -9.38
CA ARG A 339 3.05 -32.90 -8.93
C ARG A 339 4.09 -32.54 -9.98
N TRP A 340 3.82 -32.78 -11.26
CA TRP A 340 4.79 -32.47 -12.32
C TRP A 340 5.17 -30.97 -12.39
N MET A 341 4.26 -30.07 -11.97
CA MET A 341 4.54 -28.63 -11.83
C MET A 341 5.39 -28.29 -10.58
N LEU A 342 5.58 -29.25 -9.67
CA LEU A 342 6.26 -29.12 -8.38
C LEU A 342 7.54 -29.99 -8.29
N THR A 343 8.16 -30.30 -9.44
CA THR A 343 9.24 -31.31 -9.53
C THR A 343 10.62 -30.84 -9.10
N ARG A 344 10.79 -29.56 -8.77
CA ARG A 344 12.10 -28.98 -8.46
C ARG A 344 12.12 -28.38 -7.07
N VAL A 345 12.55 -29.17 -6.09
CA VAL A 345 12.85 -28.66 -4.76
C VAL A 345 14.14 -27.86 -4.82
N TRP A 346 14.07 -26.58 -4.45
CA TRP A 346 15.23 -25.69 -4.43
C TRP A 346 15.87 -25.66 -3.05
N GLY A 347 17.20 -25.74 -2.98
CA GLY A 347 17.96 -25.63 -1.73
C GLY A 347 17.78 -26.78 -0.74
N ALA A 348 17.11 -27.87 -1.13
CA ALA A 348 16.90 -29.05 -0.29
C ALA A 348 16.77 -30.33 -1.14
N PRO A 349 17.01 -31.52 -0.56
CA PRO A 349 16.82 -32.79 -1.25
C PRO A 349 15.39 -33.01 -1.76
N GLN A 350 15.25 -33.48 -3.00
CA GLN A 350 13.95 -33.69 -3.67
C GLN A 350 13.01 -34.63 -2.91
N ASN A 351 13.55 -35.64 -2.21
CA ASN A 351 12.78 -36.60 -1.45
C ASN A 351 12.04 -35.98 -0.23
N LEU A 352 12.41 -34.78 0.20
CA LEU A 352 11.74 -34.07 1.30
C LEU A 352 10.36 -33.52 0.91
N ILE A 353 10.03 -33.44 -0.39
CA ILE A 353 8.77 -32.84 -0.85
C ILE A 353 7.54 -33.45 -0.17
N ASN A 354 7.51 -34.79 0.01
CA ASN A 354 6.38 -35.50 0.62
C ASN A 354 6.32 -35.34 2.15
N ARG A 355 7.35 -34.77 2.79
CA ARG A 355 7.33 -34.46 4.23
C ARG A 355 6.68 -33.10 4.53
N TYR A 356 6.69 -32.20 3.56
CA TYR A 356 6.24 -30.82 3.74
C TYR A 356 5.04 -30.43 2.86
N ILE A 357 4.72 -31.25 1.85
CA ILE A 357 3.60 -31.03 0.94
C ILE A 357 2.74 -32.29 0.88
N GLU A 358 1.45 -32.12 1.13
CA GLU A 358 0.44 -33.16 0.94
C GLU A 358 0.00 -33.21 -0.53
N PHE A 359 -0.06 -34.44 -1.06
CA PHE A 359 -0.61 -34.75 -2.37
C PHE A 359 -1.80 -35.68 -2.19
N ASP A 360 -2.89 -35.41 -2.90
CA ASP A 360 -4.09 -36.25 -2.86
C ASP A 360 -3.93 -37.53 -3.71
N GLU A 361 -5.00 -38.33 -3.79
CA GLU A 361 -5.03 -39.60 -4.53
C GLU A 361 -4.75 -39.44 -6.03
N ASP A 362 -5.01 -38.25 -6.59
CA ASP A 362 -4.75 -37.90 -7.99
C ASP A 362 -3.35 -37.28 -8.20
N ASP A 363 -2.49 -37.33 -7.18
CA ASP A 363 -1.16 -36.72 -7.15
C ASP A 363 -1.17 -35.18 -7.33
N MET A 364 -2.22 -34.55 -6.80
CA MET A 364 -2.43 -33.11 -6.84
C MET A 364 -2.15 -32.46 -5.49
N CYS A 365 -1.49 -31.30 -5.53
CA CYS A 365 -1.22 -30.45 -4.38
C CYS A 365 -2.24 -29.31 -4.31
N THR A 366 -2.86 -29.09 -3.15
CA THR A 366 -3.71 -27.92 -2.94
C THR A 366 -2.87 -26.70 -2.56
N ILE A 367 -3.07 -25.59 -3.26
CA ILE A 367 -2.34 -24.34 -3.07
C ILE A 367 -3.12 -23.36 -2.19
N GLY A 368 -2.40 -22.66 -1.32
CA GLY A 368 -2.91 -21.61 -0.46
C GLY A 368 -3.69 -22.19 0.73
N GLY A 369 -4.96 -22.46 0.56
CA GLY A 369 -5.87 -22.82 1.66
C GLY A 369 -6.97 -21.78 1.86
N ASP A 370 -7.82 -22.03 2.86
CA ASP A 370 -9.10 -21.35 3.08
C ASP A 370 -9.12 -20.47 4.35
N ARG A 371 -8.01 -20.41 5.08
CA ARG A 371 -7.91 -19.71 6.37
C ARG A 371 -7.51 -18.24 6.21
N SER A 372 -8.35 -17.45 5.54
CA SER A 372 -8.14 -16.00 5.42
C SER A 372 -8.27 -15.27 6.77
N LEU A 373 -7.49 -14.20 6.93
CA LEU A 373 -7.80 -13.18 7.93
C LEU A 373 -9.03 -12.40 7.47
N GLN A 374 -9.91 -12.07 8.41
CA GLN A 374 -11.11 -11.29 8.11
C GLN A 374 -10.73 -9.85 7.80
N ASP A 375 -11.35 -9.25 6.78
CA ASP A 375 -11.12 -7.84 6.41
C ASP A 375 -11.31 -6.89 7.60
N LYS A 376 -12.34 -7.15 8.44
CA LYS A 376 -12.58 -6.38 9.67
C LYS A 376 -11.41 -6.44 10.66
N TYR A 377 -10.71 -7.57 10.75
CA TYR A 377 -9.52 -7.69 11.59
C TYR A 377 -8.37 -6.86 11.01
N ILE A 378 -8.14 -6.94 9.69
CA ILE A 378 -7.11 -6.15 9.01
C ILE A 378 -7.36 -4.66 9.15
N GLN A 379 -8.60 -4.20 8.99
CA GLN A 379 -8.97 -2.79 9.20
C GLN A 379 -8.71 -2.34 10.63
N ARG A 380 -9.11 -3.13 11.64
CA ARG A 380 -8.82 -2.80 13.05
C ARG A 380 -7.33 -2.74 13.34
N LEU A 381 -6.58 -3.69 12.79
CA LEU A 381 -5.13 -3.74 12.93
C LEU A 381 -4.48 -2.50 12.29
N ALA A 382 -4.90 -2.13 11.09
CA ALA A 382 -4.43 -0.93 10.41
C ALA A 382 -4.74 0.32 11.23
N SER A 383 -5.99 0.50 11.69
CA SER A 383 -6.37 1.66 12.51
C SER A 383 -5.61 1.75 13.83
N ALA A 384 -5.34 0.62 14.48
CA ALA A 384 -4.49 0.60 15.65
C ALA A 384 -3.06 1.10 15.33
N MET A 385 -2.51 0.73 14.17
CA MET A 385 -1.20 1.23 13.73
C MET A 385 -1.25 2.69 13.27
N GLU A 386 -2.34 3.17 12.68
CA GLU A 386 -2.54 4.59 12.35
C GLU A 386 -2.44 5.46 13.61
N GLU A 387 -2.99 5.00 14.74
CA GLU A 387 -2.87 5.69 16.04
C GLU A 387 -1.42 5.76 16.52
N VAL A 388 -0.66 4.67 16.41
CA VAL A 388 0.77 4.65 16.77
C VAL A 388 1.57 5.54 15.82
N PHE A 389 1.30 5.47 14.53
CA PHE A 389 1.94 6.30 13.52
C PHE A 389 1.75 7.79 13.83
N GLN A 390 0.52 8.20 14.14
CA GLN A 390 0.23 9.58 14.50
C GLN A 390 0.92 10.00 15.81
N GLN A 391 1.07 9.10 16.79
CA GLN A 391 1.79 9.38 18.03
C GLN A 391 3.29 9.56 17.81
N GLU A 392 3.90 8.76 16.94
CA GLU A 392 5.34 8.79 16.70
C GLU A 392 5.77 9.90 15.75
N TYR A 393 4.99 10.13 14.69
CA TYR A 393 5.34 11.06 13.63
C TYR A 393 4.54 12.37 13.67
N GLY A 394 3.58 12.52 14.58
CA GLY A 394 2.76 13.74 14.68
C GLY A 394 1.84 14.01 13.49
N VAL A 395 1.78 13.11 12.50
CA VAL A 395 0.98 13.23 11.28
C VAL A 395 0.25 11.92 10.98
N HIS A 396 -0.97 12.02 10.43
CA HIS A 396 -1.74 10.84 10.06
C HIS A 396 -1.23 10.23 8.74
N PRO A 397 -1.09 8.89 8.63
CA PRO A 397 -0.53 8.23 7.44
C PRO A 397 -1.34 8.49 6.16
N SER A 398 -2.66 8.71 6.27
CA SER A 398 -3.47 9.11 5.10
C SER A 398 -3.01 10.42 4.47
N VAL A 399 -2.60 11.40 5.28
CA VAL A 399 -2.13 12.72 4.78
C VAL A 399 -0.79 12.57 4.10
N VAL A 400 0.11 11.75 4.67
CA VAL A 400 1.40 11.40 4.06
C VAL A 400 1.18 10.71 2.71
N ALA A 401 0.20 9.80 2.62
CA ALA A 401 -0.16 9.14 1.37
C ALA A 401 -0.69 10.13 0.31
N ASP A 402 -1.53 11.09 0.71
CA ASP A 402 -2.05 12.12 -0.18
C ASP A 402 -0.92 13.08 -0.65
N VAL A 403 0.00 13.48 0.23
CA VAL A 403 1.19 14.28 -0.13
C VAL A 403 2.08 13.53 -1.11
N HIS A 404 2.35 12.24 -0.85
CA HIS A 404 3.11 11.41 -1.79
C HIS A 404 2.46 11.38 -3.17
N HIS A 405 1.13 11.19 -3.24
CA HIS A 405 0.41 11.10 -4.51
C HIS A 405 0.33 12.45 -5.26
N TYR A 406 -0.08 13.53 -4.58
CA TYR A 406 -0.36 14.79 -5.24
C TYR A 406 0.86 15.70 -5.43
N ILE A 407 1.88 15.59 -4.57
CA ILE A 407 3.07 16.45 -4.58
C ILE A 407 4.25 15.70 -5.19
N TYR A 408 4.70 14.59 -4.58
CA TYR A 408 5.96 13.94 -4.97
C TYR A 408 5.86 13.09 -6.24
N LYS A 409 4.80 12.28 -6.39
CA LYS A 409 4.65 11.48 -7.62
C LYS A 409 4.48 12.35 -8.87
N ARG A 410 3.88 13.54 -8.72
CA ARG A 410 3.68 14.49 -9.82
C ARG A 410 4.99 15.08 -10.35
N THR A 411 6.01 15.23 -9.50
CA THR A 411 7.32 15.76 -9.92
C THR A 411 8.19 14.72 -10.63
N GLY A 412 7.74 13.46 -10.72
CA GLY A 412 8.48 12.38 -11.36
C GLY A 412 9.66 11.86 -10.54
N ILE A 413 9.79 12.28 -9.27
CA ILE A 413 10.84 11.79 -8.38
C ILE A 413 10.48 10.36 -7.94
N VAL A 414 11.39 9.43 -8.20
CA VAL A 414 11.25 8.01 -7.85
C VAL A 414 12.30 7.65 -6.79
N GLY A 415 11.96 6.73 -5.88
CA GLY A 415 12.90 6.21 -4.89
C GLY A 415 13.11 7.07 -3.65
N LEU A 416 12.21 8.02 -3.36
CA LEU A 416 12.26 8.77 -2.11
C LEU A 416 11.98 7.84 -0.91
N ARG A 417 12.81 7.97 0.13
CA ARG A 417 12.61 7.26 1.39
C ARG A 417 11.32 7.74 2.05
N GLN A 418 10.57 6.81 2.63
CA GLN A 418 9.31 7.11 3.32
C GLN A 418 9.52 8.14 4.44
N GLU A 419 10.59 8.00 5.20
CA GLU A 419 10.95 8.92 6.29
C GLU A 419 11.13 10.37 5.81
N THR A 420 11.68 10.57 4.61
CA THR A 420 11.81 11.91 3.99
C THR A 420 10.44 12.52 3.74
N ILE A 421 9.50 11.74 3.19
CA ILE A 421 8.14 12.20 2.89
C ILE A 421 7.36 12.46 4.19
N ILE A 422 7.50 11.58 5.19
CA ILE A 422 6.87 11.75 6.51
C ILE A 422 7.35 13.06 7.16
N THR A 423 8.67 13.27 7.19
CA THR A 423 9.27 14.47 7.79
C THR A 423 8.86 15.74 7.06
N ALA A 424 8.89 15.73 5.73
CA ALA A 424 8.47 16.87 4.92
C ALA A 424 6.96 17.16 5.07
N THR A 425 6.12 16.12 5.12
CA THR A 425 4.68 16.29 5.36
C THR A 425 4.44 16.91 6.73
N ARG A 426 5.09 16.41 7.78
CA ARG A 426 4.96 16.95 9.14
C ARG A 426 5.33 18.43 9.18
N ARG A 427 6.50 18.80 8.66
CA ARG A 427 6.95 20.20 8.59
C ARG A 427 5.95 21.06 7.84
N ALA A 428 5.47 20.62 6.69
CA ALA A 428 4.51 21.39 5.90
C ALA A 428 3.14 21.56 6.60
N ILE A 429 2.76 20.68 7.53
CA ILE A 429 1.60 20.88 8.41
C ILE A 429 1.93 21.87 9.53
N GLU A 430 3.07 21.72 10.20
CA GLU A 430 3.55 22.62 11.28
C GLU A 430 3.65 24.06 10.77
N ASP A 431 4.22 24.24 9.57
CA ASP A 431 4.42 25.51 8.87
C ASP A 431 3.14 26.02 8.19
N ARG A 432 2.02 25.30 8.34
CA ARG A 432 0.70 25.68 7.78
C ARG A 432 0.66 25.83 6.25
N GLN A 433 1.55 25.13 5.55
CA GLN A 433 1.74 25.22 4.11
C GLN A 433 0.86 24.25 3.30
N LEU A 434 0.27 23.24 3.94
CA LEU A 434 -0.57 22.24 3.27
C LEU A 434 -2.07 22.60 3.27
N TYR A 435 -2.72 22.35 2.14
CA TYR A 435 -4.16 22.54 1.97
C TYR A 435 -4.78 21.45 1.10
N SER A 436 -6.02 21.09 1.40
CA SER A 436 -6.86 20.22 0.59
C SER A 436 -7.88 21.02 -0.20
N CYS A 437 -8.01 20.72 -1.49
CA CYS A 437 -9.01 21.35 -2.33
C CYS A 437 -10.39 20.77 -2.03
N LEU A 438 -11.38 21.61 -1.73
CA LEU A 438 -12.75 21.16 -1.45
C LEU A 438 -13.48 20.67 -2.72
N LEU A 439 -13.01 21.08 -3.90
CA LEU A 439 -13.59 20.68 -5.19
C LEU A 439 -13.11 19.30 -5.64
N CYS A 440 -11.79 19.05 -5.61
CA CYS A 440 -11.20 17.83 -6.17
C CYS A 440 -10.50 16.93 -5.15
N ASN A 441 -10.49 17.31 -3.87
CA ASN A 441 -9.79 16.63 -2.76
C ASN A 441 -8.27 16.52 -2.92
N ALA A 442 -7.67 17.13 -3.94
CA ALA A 442 -6.22 17.14 -4.08
C ALA A 442 -5.55 17.92 -2.94
N VAL A 443 -4.48 17.35 -2.41
CA VAL A 443 -3.58 18.06 -1.50
C VAL A 443 -2.62 18.91 -2.31
N SER A 444 -2.31 20.09 -1.82
CA SER A 444 -1.37 21.02 -2.43
C SER A 444 -0.58 21.73 -1.33
N GLN A 445 0.62 22.15 -1.67
CA GLN A 445 1.49 22.95 -0.81
C GLN A 445 1.63 24.34 -1.43
N ILE A 446 1.70 25.37 -0.59
CA ILE A 446 1.88 26.74 -1.05
C ILE A 446 3.27 26.85 -1.70
N MET A 447 3.30 26.88 -3.04
CA MET A 447 4.55 26.85 -3.83
C MET A 447 5.39 28.12 -3.64
N ASP A 448 4.78 29.25 -3.28
CA ASP A 448 5.48 30.54 -3.10
C ASP A 448 6.30 30.59 -1.79
N ALA A 449 6.06 29.68 -0.83
CA ALA A 449 6.86 29.55 0.39
C ALA A 449 8.01 28.53 0.25
N CYS A 450 7.98 27.67 -0.77
CA CYS A 450 8.98 26.60 -0.96
C CYS A 450 10.37 27.11 -1.38
N ASN A 451 10.52 28.40 -1.70
CA ASN A 451 11.82 29.02 -2.00
C ASN A 451 12.26 30.04 -0.93
N VAL A 452 11.48 30.24 0.13
CA VAL A 452 11.88 31.15 1.21
C VAL A 452 12.52 30.30 2.30
N ASP A 453 13.83 30.44 2.44
CA ASP A 453 14.55 29.87 3.57
C ASP A 453 13.96 30.44 4.87
N LEU A 454 13.37 29.60 5.73
CA LEU A 454 12.77 30.07 6.98
C LEU A 454 13.82 30.71 7.90
N ASP A 455 15.10 30.32 7.78
CA ASP A 455 16.17 30.97 8.52
C ASP A 455 16.45 32.39 8.02
N SER A 456 16.05 32.72 6.79
CA SER A 456 16.10 34.10 6.27
C SER A 456 15.06 35.04 6.92
N LEU A 457 14.04 34.48 7.59
CA LEU A 457 12.96 35.22 8.27
C LEU A 457 13.24 35.46 9.77
N LYS A 458 14.33 34.91 10.30
CA LYS A 458 14.79 35.05 11.68
C LYS A 458 15.88 36.13 11.80
N PRO A 459 16.27 36.57 13.02
CA PRO A 459 17.31 37.58 13.20
C PRO A 459 18.64 37.16 12.56
N GLY A 460 19.24 38.04 11.75
CA GLY A 460 20.42 37.74 10.92
C GLY A 460 20.12 37.09 9.57
N GLY A 461 18.85 36.78 9.29
CA GLY A 461 18.38 36.29 7.99
C GLY A 461 18.15 37.40 6.98
N GLU A 462 18.32 37.09 5.68
CA GLU A 462 18.25 38.09 4.59
C GLU A 462 16.94 38.90 4.57
N HIS A 463 15.79 38.25 4.71
CA HIS A 463 14.49 38.91 4.67
C HIS A 463 14.20 39.68 5.97
N TYR A 464 14.65 39.18 7.12
CA TYR A 464 14.52 39.86 8.40
C TYR A 464 15.33 41.16 8.45
N GLU A 465 16.59 41.12 8.01
CA GLU A 465 17.44 42.31 7.93
C GLU A 465 16.93 43.30 6.88
N LEU A 466 16.47 42.83 5.72
CA LEU A 466 15.87 43.68 4.70
C LEU A 466 14.62 44.42 5.22
N ALA A 467 13.80 43.75 6.03
CA ALA A 467 12.65 44.39 6.66
C ALA A 467 13.09 45.43 7.72
N LYS A 468 14.11 45.13 8.53
CA LYS A 468 14.67 46.11 9.49
C LYS A 468 15.31 47.31 8.78
N ASP A 469 16.06 47.10 7.72
CA ASP A 469 16.70 48.19 6.96
C ASP A 469 15.66 49.09 6.28
N THR A 470 14.58 48.49 5.76
CA THR A 470 13.52 49.24 5.06
C THR A 470 12.60 49.98 6.03
N TYR A 471 12.31 49.41 7.20
CA TYR A 471 11.27 49.91 8.12
C TYR A 471 11.81 50.41 9.47
N HIS A 472 13.13 50.34 9.68
CA HIS A 472 13.90 50.65 10.90
C HIS A 472 13.60 49.76 12.11
N GLU A 473 12.32 49.55 12.43
CA GLU A 473 11.88 48.67 13.52
C GLU A 473 10.73 47.77 13.04
N LEU A 474 10.76 46.52 13.48
CA LEU A 474 9.69 45.56 13.24
C LEU A 474 8.61 45.72 14.32
N ALA A 475 7.42 46.10 13.89
CA ALA A 475 6.23 46.25 14.73
C ALA A 475 5.24 45.10 14.51
N GLU A 476 4.62 44.65 15.61
CA GLU A 476 3.52 43.67 15.61
C GLU A 476 2.31 44.21 14.84
N GLY A 477 1.65 43.36 14.05
CA GLY A 477 0.45 43.71 13.28
C GLY A 477 0.71 44.47 11.97
N ARG A 478 1.97 44.76 11.62
CA ARG A 478 2.35 45.32 10.31
C ARG A 478 2.66 44.21 9.31
N ILE A 479 2.26 44.41 8.05
CA ILE A 479 2.58 43.51 6.94
C ILE A 479 3.82 44.02 6.20
N TYR A 480 4.80 43.14 6.02
CA TYR A 480 6.06 43.34 5.31
C TYR A 480 6.02 42.62 3.99
N SER A 481 6.18 43.35 2.88
CA SER A 481 6.16 42.80 1.53
C SER A 481 7.54 42.87 0.89
N PHE A 482 7.96 41.79 0.24
CA PHE A 482 9.30 41.69 -0.36
C PHE A 482 9.25 41.73 -1.90
N PRO A 483 10.21 42.42 -2.56
CA PRO A 483 10.29 42.44 -4.02
C PRO A 483 10.64 41.06 -4.59
N GLY A 484 9.86 40.57 -5.57
CA GLY A 484 10.25 39.41 -6.38
C GLY A 484 9.47 38.10 -6.20
N GLY A 485 8.45 38.04 -5.33
CA GLY A 485 7.74 36.76 -5.13
C GLY A 485 6.41 36.79 -4.37
N GLY A 486 5.74 37.93 -4.23
CA GLY A 486 4.45 38.00 -3.53
C GLY A 486 4.51 37.64 -2.03
N LEU A 487 5.70 37.45 -1.46
CA LEU A 487 5.93 37.13 -0.06
C LEU A 487 5.50 38.30 0.82
N GLN A 488 4.48 38.05 1.64
CA GLN A 488 4.02 38.95 2.69
C GLN A 488 4.26 38.27 4.04
N CYS A 489 4.75 39.01 5.02
CA CYS A 489 5.01 38.53 6.37
C CYS A 489 4.43 39.49 7.40
N HIS A 490 4.13 39.01 8.61
CA HIS A 490 3.89 39.82 9.80
C HIS A 490 4.97 39.49 10.83
N TYR A 491 5.28 40.43 11.73
CA TYR A 491 6.27 40.22 12.76
C TYR A 491 5.63 39.61 14.02
N ASP A 492 6.20 38.52 14.53
CA ASP A 492 5.86 37.92 15.82
C ASP A 492 6.89 38.37 16.87
N PRO A 493 6.52 39.28 17.81
CA PRO A 493 7.43 39.78 18.82
C PRO A 493 7.78 38.76 19.92
N VAL A 494 7.04 37.64 20.03
CA VAL A 494 7.30 36.58 21.02
C VAL A 494 8.44 35.68 20.55
N LEU A 495 8.43 35.35 19.25
CA LEU A 495 9.44 34.49 18.62
C LEU A 495 10.59 35.30 17.99
N ASP A 496 10.45 36.63 17.89
CA ASP A 496 11.37 37.55 17.21
C ASP A 496 11.64 37.12 15.76
N GLU A 497 10.58 36.83 15.00
CA GLU A 497 10.69 36.36 13.62
C GLU A 497 9.58 36.94 12.71
N LEU A 498 9.86 36.96 11.41
CA LEU A 498 8.86 37.28 10.39
C LEU A 498 8.07 36.03 10.01
N VAL A 499 6.77 36.02 10.29
CA VAL A 499 5.86 34.93 9.97
C VAL A 499 5.14 35.23 8.67
N VAL A 500 5.15 34.31 7.71
CA VAL A 500 4.47 34.50 6.42
C VAL A 500 2.96 34.73 6.63
N ASP A 501 2.43 35.80 6.05
CA ASP A 501 1.00 36.10 6.03
C ASP A 501 0.31 35.28 4.95
N LEU A 502 -0.22 34.14 5.37
CA LEU A 502 -0.95 33.21 4.51
C LEU A 502 -2.37 33.68 4.17
N SER A 503 -2.83 34.82 4.72
CA SER A 503 -4.21 35.31 4.51
C SER A 503 -4.45 35.89 3.12
N GLN A 504 -3.40 36.36 2.43
CA GLN A 504 -3.47 36.92 1.07
C GLN A 504 -2.94 36.00 -0.03
N THR A 505 -2.17 34.95 0.30
CA THR A 505 -1.86 33.90 -0.67
C THR A 505 -3.14 33.13 -0.98
N SER A 506 -3.81 33.46 -2.09
CA SER A 506 -4.97 32.69 -2.54
C SER A 506 -4.51 31.25 -2.83
N ALA A 507 -4.73 30.35 -1.88
CA ALA A 507 -4.41 28.93 -2.01
C ALA A 507 -5.25 28.35 -3.16
N SER A 508 -4.70 28.38 -4.37
CA SER A 508 -5.32 27.76 -5.53
C SER A 508 -4.89 26.30 -5.63
N CYS A 509 -5.83 25.41 -5.88
CA CYS A 509 -5.50 24.00 -6.06
C CYS A 509 -4.54 23.82 -7.24
N THR A 510 -3.40 23.17 -7.01
CA THR A 510 -2.42 22.95 -8.09
C THR A 510 -2.92 22.02 -9.19
N CYS A 511 -4.00 21.26 -8.91
CA CYS A 511 -4.67 20.38 -9.87
C CYS A 511 -5.76 21.14 -10.62
N CYS A 512 -6.86 21.51 -9.95
CA CYS A 512 -8.03 22.10 -10.63
C CYS A 512 -8.04 23.63 -10.70
N LYS A 513 -7.03 24.31 -10.16
CA LYS A 513 -6.94 25.79 -10.05
C LYS A 513 -8.08 26.45 -9.27
N GLY A 514 -8.92 25.66 -8.59
CA GLY A 514 -9.99 26.18 -7.73
C GLY A 514 -9.44 26.88 -6.49
N SER A 515 -10.10 27.96 -6.06
CA SER A 515 -9.73 28.76 -4.89
C SER A 515 -10.33 28.26 -3.57
N SER A 516 -11.30 27.34 -3.63
CA SER A 516 -11.92 26.74 -2.44
C SER A 516 -11.02 25.65 -1.85
N CYS A 517 -10.16 26.04 -0.93
CA CYS A 517 -9.20 25.17 -0.25
C CYS A 517 -9.37 25.24 1.28
N LYS A 518 -9.14 24.11 1.95
CA LYS A 518 -9.12 24.00 3.40
C LYS A 518 -7.69 23.73 3.85
N GLN A 519 -7.20 24.48 4.82
CA GLN A 519 -5.89 24.23 5.40
C GLN A 519 -5.87 22.90 6.15
N GLU A 520 -4.82 22.11 5.91
CA GLU A 520 -4.56 20.90 6.69
C GLU A 520 -3.88 21.31 7.99
N LEU A 521 -4.52 20.96 9.10
CA LEU A 521 -4.03 21.28 10.45
C LEU A 521 -3.58 19.99 11.14
N PRO A 522 -2.67 20.08 12.14
CA PRO A 522 -2.35 18.93 12.97
C PRO A 522 -3.63 18.33 13.54
N LYS A 523 -3.95 17.08 13.18
CA LYS A 523 -5.06 16.36 13.81
C LYS A 523 -4.68 16.16 15.28
N LYS A 524 -5.41 16.79 16.21
CA LYS A 524 -5.23 16.53 17.65
C LYS A 524 -5.46 15.04 17.92
N PRO A 525 -4.64 14.38 18.76
CA PRO A 525 -4.88 13.00 19.15
C PRO A 525 -6.28 12.85 19.74
N HIS A 526 -6.99 11.78 19.37
CA HIS A 526 -8.39 11.53 19.75
C HIS A 526 -8.64 11.56 21.29
N TRP A 527 -7.61 11.38 22.12
CA TRP A 527 -7.69 11.42 23.58
C TRP A 527 -7.68 12.84 24.18
N LEU A 528 -7.23 13.85 23.45
CA LEU A 528 -7.32 15.26 23.88
C LEU A 528 -8.72 15.85 23.67
N ILE A 529 -9.53 15.26 22.78
CA ILE A 529 -10.90 15.73 22.49
C ILE A 529 -11.89 15.32 23.60
N LYS A 530 -11.59 14.25 24.35
CA LYS A 530 -12.42 13.79 25.49
C LYS A 530 -12.16 14.54 26.79
N ALA A 531 -11.13 15.38 26.88
CA ALA A 531 -10.83 16.16 28.08
C ALA A 531 -11.52 17.54 28.10
N THR A 532 -12.23 17.91 27.03
CA THR A 532 -12.92 19.21 26.89
C THR A 532 -14.38 19.08 26.44
N SER A 533 -15.02 17.94 26.70
CA SER A 533 -16.47 17.75 26.54
C SER A 533 -17.13 17.43 27.86
#